data_AF-A0A1G7TPG4-F1
#
_entry.id   AF-A0A1G7TPG4-F1
#
_cell.length_a   1.000
_cell.length_b   1.000
_cell.length_c   1.000
_cell.angle_alpha   90.00
_cell.angle_beta   90.00
_cell.angle_gamma   90.00
#
_symmetry.space_group_name_H-M   'P 1'
#
loop_
_entity.id
_entity.type
_entity.pdbx_description
1 polymer ?
#
loop_
_entity_poly.entity_id
_entity_poly.type
_entity_poly.pdbx_seq_one_letter_code
_entity_poly.pdbx_strand_id
1 'polypeptide(L)'
;MNTRPSAAAEQVDFRRGSDVQLQNKGGTTSSNSSLLRDEFFLFVEVVLSLSLCTKYVYSIESEEPTMETTQAAPAVTMEHIVRAHHVLKEVIVRTPLQRDPILSAKYDCNVYLKREDLQIVRSFKIRGAYNMIRHLTEEELERGIVCASAGNHAQGVAYSCQALQIQGTIVMPSTTPSQKVTQVKRFGGSYVNVVLTGDTYDDAYEAAMNICDEKGSTFIHPFDDPYIVAGNGTVGMEIMESLEGAADYVFVTIGGGGLAAGVSTYVKTVSPTTRIIGVEPEGAASMTAALERKEVLTLDTIDKFVDGAAVKRVGQLPYEICSNLLDDVIQVPEGKACTTILQLYNENAIVVEPAGSLPIAALDLYREQIRGKNIVCVISGGNNDIDRMQEIKERSLIYEGLKYYFTVNFPQRAGALREFLQDVLGPNDDITRFEYNKKHNKDNGSALVGIELKYKEDYEPLIERMNKRGIQYIEVNKDKTLFDLLV
;
A
#
# COMPACT_ATOMS: atom_id res chain seq x y z
N MET A 1 54.34 -35.86 40.30
CA MET A 1 53.39 -36.82 39.71
C MET A 1 52.89 -36.24 38.39
N ASN A 2 52.98 -37.03 37.32
CA ASN A 2 52.54 -36.83 35.93
C ASN A 2 52.43 -35.37 35.41
N THR A 3 53.48 -34.72 34.92
CA THR A 3 54.15 -34.86 33.60
C THR A 3 53.37 -34.34 32.37
N ARG A 4 53.79 -33.16 31.89
CA ARG A 4 53.79 -32.71 30.46
C ARG A 4 54.73 -33.64 29.62
N PRO A 5 54.98 -33.50 28.28
CA PRO A 5 54.70 -32.41 27.31
C PRO A 5 54.03 -32.97 26.00
N SER A 6 54.17 -32.50 24.75
CA SER A 6 55.01 -31.46 24.08
C SER A 6 54.40 -30.92 22.77
N ALA A 7 54.96 -29.81 22.30
CA ALA A 7 54.86 -29.24 20.95
C ALA A 7 55.65 -30.02 19.88
N ALA A 8 55.35 -29.80 18.60
CA ALA A 8 56.30 -29.69 17.48
C ALA A 8 55.57 -29.25 16.18
N ALA A 9 56.31 -28.69 15.22
CA ALA A 9 55.84 -28.28 13.88
C ALA A 9 56.68 -28.94 12.78
N GLU A 10 56.27 -28.78 11.51
CA GLU A 10 56.95 -28.97 10.20
C GLU A 10 55.96 -29.68 9.23
N GLN A 11 55.54 -29.10 8.10
CA GLN A 11 56.27 -28.60 6.92
C GLN A 11 56.86 -29.74 6.06
N VAL A 12 56.23 -30.00 4.90
CA VAL A 12 56.89 -30.62 3.73
C VAL A 12 56.44 -29.88 2.45
N ASP A 13 57.45 -29.44 1.70
CA ASP A 13 57.39 -28.78 0.38
C ASP A 13 57.41 -29.85 -0.74
N PHE A 14 56.78 -29.60 -1.89
CA PHE A 14 57.23 -30.22 -3.14
C PHE A 14 57.07 -29.28 -4.35
N ARG A 15 58.23 -28.88 -4.87
CA ARG A 15 58.44 -27.96 -5.98
C ARG A 15 58.47 -28.65 -7.36
N ARG A 16 58.64 -27.78 -8.38
CA ARG A 16 59.02 -28.00 -9.80
C ARG A 16 57.80 -28.30 -10.68
N GLY A 17 57.60 -27.64 -11.81
CA GLY A 17 58.57 -27.20 -12.83
C GLY A 17 58.31 -28.05 -14.09
N SER A 18 58.46 -27.59 -15.33
CA SER A 18 59.23 -26.45 -15.85
C SER A 18 58.78 -26.13 -17.30
N ASP A 19 59.37 -25.08 -17.89
CA ASP A 19 59.17 -24.55 -19.24
C ASP A 19 59.06 -25.58 -20.39
N VAL A 20 58.19 -25.31 -21.37
CA VAL A 20 58.38 -25.74 -22.77
C VAL A 20 58.01 -24.63 -23.77
N GLN A 21 59.06 -23.95 -24.22
CA GLN A 21 59.33 -23.47 -25.59
C GLN A 21 58.30 -22.67 -26.41
N LEU A 22 58.70 -21.43 -26.69
CA LEU A 22 58.55 -20.81 -28.01
C LEU A 22 59.11 -21.72 -29.12
N GLN A 23 58.35 -21.95 -30.20
CA GLN A 23 58.93 -22.23 -31.52
C GLN A 23 58.40 -21.26 -32.56
N ASN A 24 59.34 -20.54 -33.17
CA ASN A 24 59.12 -19.66 -34.30
C ASN A 24 59.43 -20.44 -35.59
N LYS A 25 58.47 -20.55 -36.52
CA LYS A 25 58.71 -20.96 -37.91
C LYS A 25 57.83 -20.13 -38.84
N GLY A 26 58.46 -19.20 -39.57
CA GLY A 26 57.80 -18.47 -40.66
C GLY A 26 57.79 -19.28 -41.96
N GLY A 27 57.00 -18.85 -42.94
CA GLY A 27 57.05 -19.39 -44.29
C GLY A 27 55.79 -19.15 -45.15
N THR A 28 55.88 -18.15 -46.03
CA THR A 28 55.22 -18.08 -47.35
C THR A 28 53.69 -18.13 -47.49
N THR A 29 53.10 -16.93 -47.64
CA THR A 29 52.24 -16.50 -48.77
C THR A 29 51.11 -17.42 -49.30
N SER A 30 49.86 -17.01 -49.11
CA SER A 30 49.00 -16.53 -50.22
C SER A 30 47.66 -15.96 -49.73
N SER A 31 47.19 -14.91 -50.43
CA SER A 31 45.79 -14.45 -50.57
C SER A 31 44.77 -14.64 -49.43
N ASN A 32 44.26 -13.52 -48.89
CA ASN A 32 42.80 -13.31 -48.81
C ASN A 32 42.46 -11.82 -48.69
N SER A 33 42.33 -11.16 -49.85
CA SER A 33 41.90 -9.76 -49.98
C SER A 33 40.37 -9.58 -49.94
N SER A 34 39.67 -10.44 -49.18
CA SER A 34 38.21 -10.47 -49.06
C SER A 34 37.71 -9.77 -47.80
N LEU A 35 38.39 -9.94 -46.66
CA LEU A 35 37.93 -9.42 -45.35
C LEU A 35 37.97 -7.88 -45.23
N LEU A 36 38.75 -7.18 -46.05
CA LEU A 36 38.83 -5.70 -46.06
C LEU A 36 37.80 -5.02 -46.98
N ARG A 37 36.94 -5.77 -47.68
CA ARG A 37 35.84 -5.20 -48.48
C ARG A 37 34.52 -5.10 -47.71
N ASP A 38 34.28 -6.02 -46.77
CA ASP A 38 33.01 -6.11 -46.06
C ASP A 38 32.88 -5.04 -44.95
N GLU A 39 33.97 -4.73 -44.23
CA GLU A 39 33.98 -3.61 -43.26
C GLU A 39 33.79 -2.24 -43.91
N PHE A 40 34.21 -2.07 -45.18
CA PHE A 40 34.04 -0.82 -45.91
C PHE A 40 32.62 -0.63 -46.44
N PHE A 41 31.88 -1.72 -46.71
CA PHE A 41 30.47 -1.65 -47.09
C PHE A 41 29.58 -1.27 -45.91
N LEU A 42 29.82 -1.85 -44.74
CA LEU A 42 29.03 -1.58 -43.53
C LEU A 42 29.12 -0.10 -43.09
N PHE A 43 30.28 0.55 -43.29
CA PHE A 43 30.46 1.96 -42.95
C PHE A 43 29.74 2.91 -43.93
N VAL A 44 29.55 2.50 -45.19
CA VAL A 44 28.89 3.32 -46.22
C VAL A 44 27.36 3.29 -46.08
N GLU A 45 26.75 2.16 -45.71
CA GLU A 45 25.30 2.08 -45.47
C GLU A 45 24.85 2.92 -44.26
N VAL A 46 25.65 2.96 -43.18
CA VAL A 46 25.36 3.77 -41.98
C VAL A 46 25.41 5.27 -42.30
N VAL A 47 26.41 5.72 -43.08
CA VAL A 47 26.54 7.14 -43.48
C VAL A 47 25.46 7.56 -44.48
N LEU A 48 25.03 6.68 -45.39
CA LEU A 48 23.91 6.98 -46.31
C LEU A 48 22.56 7.06 -45.60
N SER A 49 22.31 6.23 -44.58
CA SER A 49 21.08 6.28 -43.79
C SER A 49 20.96 7.59 -42.99
N LEU A 50 22.08 8.07 -42.43
CA LEU A 50 22.14 9.35 -41.72
C LEU A 50 21.88 10.58 -42.62
N SER A 51 22.26 10.50 -43.91
CA SER A 51 21.96 11.58 -44.88
C SER A 51 20.53 11.56 -45.43
N LEU A 52 19.83 10.43 -45.37
CA LEU A 52 18.41 10.32 -45.73
C LEU A 52 17.50 10.86 -44.62
N CYS A 53 17.84 10.63 -43.34
CA CYS A 53 17.12 11.23 -42.21
C CYS A 53 17.16 12.77 -42.20
N THR A 54 18.23 13.39 -42.69
CA THR A 54 18.34 14.86 -42.74
C THR A 54 17.53 15.53 -43.86
N LYS A 55 16.97 14.77 -44.80
CA LYS A 55 16.10 15.30 -45.88
C LYS A 55 14.60 15.18 -45.61
N TYR A 56 14.18 14.45 -44.58
CA TYR A 56 12.77 14.36 -44.19
C TYR A 56 12.31 15.49 -43.24
N VAL A 57 13.20 16.43 -42.88
CA VAL A 57 12.95 17.52 -41.91
C VAL A 57 12.62 18.86 -42.60
N TYR A 58 12.66 18.93 -43.93
CA TYR A 58 12.35 20.14 -44.71
C TYR A 58 11.45 19.84 -45.92
N SER A 59 10.17 19.55 -45.65
CA SER A 59 9.03 19.77 -46.56
C SER A 59 7.71 19.41 -45.85
N ILE A 60 7.23 20.33 -45.01
CA ILE A 60 5.80 20.40 -44.65
C ILE A 60 5.40 21.84 -44.94
N GLU A 61 4.74 22.04 -46.07
CA GLU A 61 4.12 23.32 -46.42
C GLU A 61 2.82 23.51 -45.64
N SER A 62 2.35 24.75 -45.58
CA SER A 62 1.24 25.19 -44.73
C SER A 62 -0.11 24.62 -45.16
N GLU A 63 -0.68 23.76 -44.33
CA GLU A 63 -2.14 23.63 -44.16
C GLU A 63 -2.48 24.03 -42.72
N GLU A 64 -3.45 24.94 -42.56
CA GLU A 64 -3.93 25.36 -41.23
C GLU A 64 -4.74 24.20 -40.61
N PRO A 65 -4.34 23.65 -39.44
CA PRO A 65 -5.15 22.66 -38.77
C PRO A 65 -6.36 23.36 -38.15
N THR A 66 -7.56 23.03 -38.63
CA THR A 66 -8.81 23.35 -37.96
C THR A 66 -8.75 22.87 -36.51
N MET A 67 -9.03 23.75 -35.55
CA MET A 67 -9.04 23.41 -34.12
C MET A 67 -10.19 22.45 -33.77
N GLU A 68 -10.00 21.17 -34.02
CA GLU A 68 -10.68 20.14 -33.23
C GLU A 68 -10.04 20.08 -31.83
N THR A 69 -10.88 20.05 -30.80
CA THR A 69 -10.47 20.15 -29.39
C THR A 69 -9.65 18.94 -28.97
N THR A 70 -8.32 19.11 -28.93
CA THR A 70 -7.37 18.10 -28.48
C THR A 70 -7.58 17.76 -27.00
N GLN A 71 -7.61 16.47 -26.67
CA GLN A 71 -7.61 15.99 -25.29
C GLN A 71 -6.37 16.52 -24.54
N ALA A 72 -6.57 16.97 -23.30
CA ALA A 72 -5.48 17.46 -22.47
C ALA A 72 -4.43 16.35 -22.24
N ALA A 73 -3.15 16.68 -22.39
CA ALA A 73 -2.07 15.75 -22.09
C ALA A 73 -2.09 15.35 -20.60
N PRO A 74 -1.80 14.09 -20.24
CA PRO A 74 -1.75 13.68 -18.84
C PRO A 74 -0.65 14.46 -18.11
N ALA A 75 -1.01 15.17 -17.05
CA ALA A 75 -0.10 16.05 -16.31
C ALA A 75 1.07 15.31 -15.63
N VAL A 76 1.03 13.98 -15.56
CA VAL A 76 2.17 13.12 -15.19
C VAL A 76 2.42 12.09 -16.28
N THR A 77 3.66 12.03 -16.76
CA THR A 77 4.11 11.14 -17.83
C THR A 77 5.13 10.11 -17.31
N MET A 78 5.42 9.10 -18.12
CA MET A 78 6.51 8.15 -17.84
C MET A 78 7.87 8.86 -17.64
N GLU A 79 8.14 9.96 -18.36
CA GLU A 79 9.38 10.72 -18.20
C GLU A 79 9.49 11.34 -16.80
N HIS A 80 8.41 11.94 -16.28
CA HIS A 80 8.38 12.48 -14.91
C HIS A 80 8.69 11.38 -13.88
N ILE A 81 8.18 10.16 -14.10
CA ILE A 81 8.42 9.00 -13.22
C ILE A 81 9.87 8.51 -13.32
N VAL A 82 10.46 8.44 -14.51
CA VAL A 82 11.88 8.06 -14.69
C VAL A 82 12.81 9.09 -14.04
N ARG A 83 12.51 10.40 -14.18
CA ARG A 83 13.24 11.47 -13.47
C ARG A 83 13.10 11.33 -11.95
N ALA A 84 11.89 11.11 -11.44
CA ALA A 84 11.65 10.86 -10.02
C ALA A 84 12.41 9.64 -9.49
N HIS A 85 12.48 8.54 -10.26
CA HIS A 85 13.27 7.36 -9.89
C HIS A 85 14.76 7.69 -9.75
N HIS A 86 15.31 8.59 -10.58
CA HIS A 86 16.69 9.04 -10.46
C HIS A 86 16.92 9.89 -9.20
N VAL A 87 16.00 10.82 -8.90
CA VAL A 87 16.04 11.65 -7.68
C VAL A 87 15.97 10.78 -6.41
N LEU A 88 15.22 9.69 -6.42
CA LEU A 88 14.98 8.85 -5.24
C LEU A 88 16.11 7.87 -4.90
N LYS A 89 17.05 7.58 -5.82
CA LYS A 89 18.11 6.56 -5.64
C LYS A 89 18.95 6.71 -4.37
N GLU A 90 19.08 7.93 -3.85
CA GLU A 90 19.88 8.24 -2.65
C GLU A 90 19.10 8.03 -1.34
N VAL A 91 17.77 7.94 -1.40
CA VAL A 91 16.89 8.04 -0.22
C VAL A 91 15.95 6.84 -0.03
N ILE A 92 15.69 6.04 -1.07
CA ILE A 92 14.83 4.85 -0.99
C ILE A 92 15.63 3.56 -1.17
N VAL A 93 15.10 2.46 -0.63
CA VAL A 93 15.49 1.12 -1.08
C VAL A 93 14.61 0.67 -2.24
N ARG A 94 15.18 -0.05 -3.22
CA ARG A 94 14.40 -0.81 -4.21
C ARG A 94 13.76 -1.99 -3.48
N THR A 95 12.47 -1.87 -3.17
CA THR A 95 11.75 -2.88 -2.39
C THR A 95 11.56 -4.16 -3.23
N PRO A 96 11.55 -5.35 -2.62
CA PRO A 96 11.48 -6.58 -3.38
C PRO A 96 10.08 -6.78 -4.00
N LEU A 97 10.07 -7.39 -5.18
CA LEU A 97 8.89 -7.99 -5.80
C LEU A 97 8.99 -9.51 -5.56
N GLN A 98 8.17 -10.06 -4.67
CA GLN A 98 8.31 -11.43 -4.18
C GLN A 98 7.13 -12.29 -4.64
N ARG A 99 7.38 -13.40 -5.34
CA ARG A 99 6.32 -14.39 -5.60
C ARG A 99 5.93 -15.05 -4.28
N ASP A 100 4.66 -14.94 -3.90
CA ASP A 100 4.15 -15.55 -2.69
C ASP A 100 3.59 -16.95 -2.98
N PRO A 101 4.20 -18.03 -2.45
CA PRO A 101 3.79 -19.40 -2.79
C PRO A 101 2.42 -19.77 -2.19
N ILE A 102 2.03 -19.18 -1.06
CA ILE A 102 0.79 -19.52 -0.34
C ILE A 102 -0.40 -18.91 -1.07
N LEU A 103 -0.33 -17.61 -1.38
CA LEU A 103 -1.36 -16.92 -2.17
C LEU A 103 -1.44 -17.48 -3.60
N SER A 104 -0.29 -17.78 -4.22
CA SER A 104 -0.25 -18.44 -5.54
C SER A 104 -1.01 -19.78 -5.54
N ALA A 105 -0.82 -20.61 -4.51
CA ALA A 105 -1.55 -21.87 -4.36
C ALA A 105 -3.04 -21.64 -4.03
N LYS A 106 -3.37 -20.66 -3.18
CA LYS A 106 -4.77 -20.31 -2.81
C LYS A 106 -5.61 -19.90 -4.02
N TYR A 107 -5.03 -19.20 -4.99
CA TYR A 107 -5.72 -18.63 -6.14
C TYR A 107 -5.42 -19.31 -7.48
N ASP A 108 -4.62 -20.39 -7.50
CA ASP A 108 -4.26 -21.13 -8.72
C ASP A 108 -3.66 -20.21 -9.79
N CYS A 109 -2.73 -19.33 -9.38
CA CYS A 109 -2.07 -18.32 -10.21
C CYS A 109 -0.67 -17.97 -9.67
N ASN A 110 0.01 -16.98 -10.25
CA ASN A 110 1.27 -16.45 -9.73
C ASN A 110 1.03 -15.09 -9.05
N VAL A 111 0.94 -15.08 -7.72
CA VAL A 111 0.81 -13.85 -6.94
C VAL A 111 2.20 -13.32 -6.57
N TYR A 112 2.47 -12.05 -6.90
CA TYR A 112 3.68 -11.31 -6.57
C TYR A 112 3.35 -10.13 -5.67
N LEU A 113 4.11 -9.94 -4.60
CA LEU A 113 3.93 -8.86 -3.64
C LEU A 113 5.02 -7.81 -3.84
N LYS A 114 4.62 -6.56 -4.14
CA LYS A 114 5.53 -5.41 -4.16
C LYS A 114 5.56 -4.80 -2.76
N ARG A 115 6.65 -5.03 -2.03
CA ARG A 115 6.76 -4.85 -0.57
C ARG A 115 7.13 -3.43 -0.14
N GLU A 116 6.25 -2.45 -0.35
CA GLU A 116 6.48 -1.07 0.12
C GLU A 116 6.39 -0.93 1.66
N ASP A 117 5.88 -1.94 2.36
CA ASP A 117 6.03 -2.12 3.82
C ASP A 117 7.49 -2.25 4.27
N LEU A 118 8.39 -2.68 3.39
CA LEU A 118 9.84 -2.79 3.64
C LEU A 118 10.62 -1.53 3.24
N GLN A 119 9.94 -0.46 2.82
CA GLN A 119 10.57 0.84 2.57
C GLN A 119 11.04 1.48 3.90
N ILE A 120 11.94 2.48 3.84
CA ILE A 120 12.57 3.09 5.03
C ILE A 120 11.57 3.66 6.05
N VAL A 121 10.49 4.30 5.59
CA VAL A 121 9.37 4.78 6.44
C VAL A 121 8.21 3.77 6.51
N ARG A 122 8.49 2.49 6.20
CA ARG A 122 7.55 1.35 6.14
C ARG A 122 6.31 1.58 5.29
N SER A 123 6.42 2.45 4.29
CA SER A 123 5.37 2.71 3.29
C SER A 123 5.94 3.43 2.07
N PHE A 124 5.20 3.42 0.97
CA PHE A 124 5.58 4.09 -0.28
C PHE A 124 5.73 5.62 -0.16
N LYS A 125 5.18 6.25 0.88
CA LYS A 125 4.96 7.71 0.98
C LYS A 125 6.24 8.56 0.88
N ILE A 126 7.39 8.03 1.27
CA ILE A 126 8.69 8.70 1.09
C ILE A 126 8.97 9.02 -0.39
N ARG A 127 8.51 8.19 -1.32
CA ARG A 127 8.76 8.36 -2.77
C ARG A 127 8.15 9.65 -3.29
N GLY A 128 6.86 9.86 -3.02
CA GLY A 128 6.16 11.09 -3.39
C GLY A 128 6.68 12.31 -2.61
N ALA A 129 6.76 12.20 -1.28
CA ALA A 129 7.16 13.32 -0.42
C ALA A 129 8.55 13.86 -0.75
N TYR A 130 9.57 12.99 -0.84
CA TYR A 130 10.93 13.42 -1.15
C TYR A 130 11.04 13.97 -2.57
N ASN A 131 10.39 13.34 -3.56
CA ASN A 131 10.44 13.82 -4.94
C ASN A 131 9.85 15.23 -5.06
N MET A 132 8.73 15.52 -4.39
CA MET A 132 8.13 16.85 -4.38
C MET A 132 9.04 17.88 -3.70
N ILE A 133 9.55 17.59 -2.49
CA ILE A 133 10.44 18.50 -1.76
C ILE A 133 11.74 18.79 -2.54
N ARG A 134 12.26 17.83 -3.32
CA ARG A 134 13.43 18.03 -4.20
C ARG A 134 13.20 18.93 -5.41
N HIS A 135 11.95 19.21 -5.78
CA HIS A 135 11.61 20.10 -6.89
C HIS A 135 11.20 21.51 -6.43
N LEU A 136 11.20 21.78 -5.12
CA LEU A 136 11.04 23.11 -4.57
C LEU A 136 12.29 23.98 -4.84
N THR A 137 12.06 25.25 -5.11
CA THR A 137 13.11 26.27 -5.27
C THR A 137 13.78 26.60 -3.93
N GLU A 138 14.99 27.16 -3.97
CA GLU A 138 15.70 27.60 -2.76
C GLU A 138 14.85 28.58 -1.92
N GLU A 139 14.12 29.49 -2.56
CA GLU A 139 13.22 30.44 -1.89
C GLU A 139 12.04 29.75 -1.17
N GLU A 140 11.44 28.71 -1.78
CA GLU A 140 10.38 27.91 -1.12
C GLU A 140 10.94 27.10 0.06
N LEU A 141 12.16 26.58 -0.08
CA LEU A 141 12.83 25.83 0.99
C LEU A 141 13.24 26.74 2.17
N GLU A 142 13.67 27.98 1.91
CA GLU A 142 13.97 28.99 2.93
C GLU A 142 12.72 29.41 3.71
N ARG A 143 11.56 29.49 3.04
CA ARG A 143 10.25 29.72 3.70
C ARG A 143 9.75 28.49 4.48
N GLY A 144 10.40 27.34 4.30
CA GLY A 144 10.09 26.09 4.97
C GLY A 144 8.86 25.38 4.43
N ILE A 145 8.67 24.13 4.84
CA ILE A 145 7.58 23.28 4.37
C ILE A 145 6.60 22.89 5.47
N VAL A 146 5.33 22.66 5.13
CA VAL A 146 4.27 22.30 6.07
C VAL A 146 3.53 21.05 5.61
N CYS A 147 3.15 20.18 6.54
CA CYS A 147 2.37 18.98 6.27
C CYS A 147 1.32 18.75 7.37
N ALA A 148 0.07 18.51 7.00
CA ALA A 148 -0.96 18.01 7.91
C ALA A 148 -1.11 16.49 7.75
N SER A 149 -0.61 15.70 8.70
CA SER A 149 -0.82 14.25 8.74
C SER A 149 -0.34 13.66 10.05
N ALA A 150 -1.02 12.62 10.54
CA ALA A 150 -0.57 11.83 11.69
C ALA A 150 0.02 10.45 11.33
N GLY A 151 0.17 10.13 10.04
CA GLY A 151 0.49 8.79 9.55
C GLY A 151 1.65 8.74 8.56
N ASN A 152 1.56 7.80 7.61
CA ASN A 152 2.61 7.49 6.64
C ASN A 152 3.12 8.71 5.84
N HIS A 153 2.25 9.67 5.52
CA HIS A 153 2.66 10.90 4.83
C HIS A 153 3.57 11.77 5.70
N ALA A 154 3.19 12.04 6.96
CA ALA A 154 4.05 12.77 7.89
C ALA A 154 5.40 12.08 8.13
N GLN A 155 5.45 10.75 8.15
CA GLN A 155 6.72 10.02 8.26
C GLN A 155 7.60 10.21 7.01
N GLY A 156 7.01 10.16 5.81
CA GLY A 156 7.70 10.44 4.54
C GLY A 156 8.22 11.88 4.44
N VAL A 157 7.40 12.87 4.83
CA VAL A 157 7.81 14.28 4.88
C VAL A 157 8.91 14.48 5.94
N ALA A 158 8.74 13.94 7.15
CA ALA A 158 9.72 14.08 8.22
C ALA A 158 11.10 13.51 7.83
N TYR A 159 11.13 12.31 7.27
CA TYR A 159 12.36 11.72 6.76
C TYR A 159 13.00 12.59 5.67
N SER A 160 12.18 13.16 4.78
CA SER A 160 12.67 14.04 3.71
C SER A 160 13.28 15.33 4.26
N CYS A 161 12.67 15.95 5.28
CA CYS A 161 13.26 17.08 6.01
C CYS A 161 14.64 16.73 6.57
N GLN A 162 14.77 15.56 7.24
CA GLN A 162 16.03 15.13 7.83
C GLN A 162 17.10 14.84 6.76
N ALA A 163 16.75 14.11 5.71
CA ALA A 163 17.67 13.73 4.63
C ALA A 163 18.20 14.94 3.85
N LEU A 164 17.38 15.99 3.71
CA LEU A 164 17.71 17.20 2.96
C LEU A 164 18.12 18.39 3.83
N GLN A 165 18.09 18.23 5.15
CA GLN A 165 18.39 19.27 6.14
C GLN A 165 17.49 20.52 6.06
N ILE A 166 16.25 20.34 5.56
CA ILE A 166 15.23 21.39 5.39
C ILE A 166 14.33 21.44 6.62
N GLN A 167 14.00 22.65 7.09
CA GLN A 167 13.06 22.82 8.22
C GLN A 167 11.61 22.59 7.77
N GLY A 168 10.94 21.64 8.42
CA GLY A 168 9.52 21.34 8.19
C GLY A 168 8.67 21.49 9.44
N THR A 169 7.42 21.89 9.27
CA THR A 169 6.38 21.85 10.30
C THR A 169 5.38 20.74 10.00
N ILE A 170 5.17 19.83 10.94
CA ILE A 170 4.19 18.75 10.81
C ILE A 170 3.08 18.98 11.81
N VAL A 171 1.88 19.24 11.32
CA VAL A 171 0.69 19.49 12.11
C VAL A 171 -0.09 18.19 12.26
N MET A 172 -0.44 17.85 13.50
CA MET A 172 -1.15 16.64 13.87
C MET A 172 -2.27 17.00 14.86
N PRO A 173 -3.40 16.26 14.88
CA PRO A 173 -4.43 16.43 15.91
C PRO A 173 -3.87 16.28 17.33
N SER A 174 -4.36 17.06 18.29
CA SER A 174 -3.97 16.96 19.71
C SER A 174 -4.28 15.58 20.32
N THR A 175 -5.30 14.92 19.77
CA THR A 175 -5.75 13.56 20.09
C THR A 175 -4.84 12.45 19.53
N THR A 176 -3.78 12.80 18.78
CA THR A 176 -2.89 11.80 18.16
C THR A 176 -2.14 10.96 19.20
N PRO A 177 -2.14 9.61 19.11
CA PRO A 177 -1.36 8.75 19.97
C PRO A 177 0.14 9.11 20.01
N SER A 178 0.71 9.14 21.21
CA SER A 178 2.11 9.52 21.45
C SER A 178 3.12 8.69 20.65
N GLN A 179 2.80 7.44 20.33
CA GLN A 179 3.58 6.56 19.46
C GLN A 179 3.72 7.13 18.04
N LYS A 180 2.61 7.56 17.41
CA LYS A 180 2.62 8.16 16.07
C LYS A 180 3.42 9.48 16.06
N VAL A 181 3.21 10.34 17.07
CA VAL A 181 4.00 11.58 17.26
C VAL A 181 5.50 11.29 17.42
N THR A 182 5.86 10.27 18.22
CA THR A 182 7.25 9.88 18.46
C THR A 182 7.91 9.32 17.21
N GLN A 183 7.18 8.55 16.39
CA GLN A 183 7.70 8.02 15.12
C GLN A 183 8.00 9.14 14.11
N VAL A 184 7.11 10.13 13.99
CA VAL A 184 7.35 11.33 13.16
C VAL A 184 8.59 12.11 13.65
N LYS A 185 8.67 12.41 14.95
CA LYS A 185 9.85 13.09 15.54
C LYS A 185 11.14 12.31 15.33
N ARG A 186 11.10 10.97 15.42
CA ARG A 186 12.26 10.10 15.18
C ARG A 186 12.77 10.19 13.74
N PHE A 187 11.87 10.25 12.76
CA PHE A 187 12.26 10.35 11.34
C PHE A 187 12.70 11.76 10.91
N GLY A 188 12.21 12.82 11.56
CA GLY A 188 12.63 14.19 11.23
C GLY A 188 13.77 14.75 12.08
N GLY A 189 14.02 14.19 13.27
CA GLY A 189 15.06 14.68 14.17
C GLY A 189 14.89 16.16 14.51
N SER A 190 15.98 16.94 14.39
CA SER A 190 16.00 18.39 14.60
C SER A 190 15.51 19.22 13.40
N TYR A 191 15.06 18.58 12.33
CA TYR A 191 14.58 19.25 11.11
C TYR A 191 13.05 19.28 11.01
N VAL A 192 12.34 18.74 12.01
CA VAL A 192 10.88 18.86 12.11
C VAL A 192 10.44 19.48 13.42
N ASN A 193 9.56 20.46 13.32
CA ASN A 193 8.72 20.89 14.43
C ASN A 193 7.36 20.19 14.32
N VAL A 194 6.97 19.42 15.35
CA VAL A 194 5.65 18.79 15.39
C VAL A 194 4.70 19.62 16.24
N VAL A 195 3.67 20.17 15.60
CA VAL A 195 2.61 20.97 16.22
C VAL A 195 1.39 20.09 16.46
N LEU A 196 0.97 20.01 17.72
CA LEU A 196 -0.28 19.36 18.11
C LEU A 196 -1.36 20.43 18.28
N THR A 197 -2.44 20.36 17.51
CA THR A 197 -3.55 21.32 17.54
C THR A 197 -4.84 20.71 17.04
N GLY A 198 -5.98 21.23 17.49
CA GLY A 198 -7.32 20.70 17.17
C GLY A 198 -7.56 19.27 17.68
N ASP A 199 -8.76 18.75 17.42
CA ASP A 199 -9.16 17.39 17.83
C ASP A 199 -9.28 16.43 16.63
N THR A 200 -9.36 16.98 15.42
CA THR A 200 -9.59 16.26 14.16
C THR A 200 -8.50 16.53 13.12
N TYR A 201 -8.48 15.71 12.05
CA TYR A 201 -7.60 15.95 10.89
C TYR A 201 -7.91 17.28 10.20
N ASP A 202 -9.19 17.66 10.14
CA ASP A 202 -9.64 18.87 9.45
C ASP A 202 -9.11 20.13 10.18
N ASP A 203 -9.17 20.15 11.52
CA ASP A 203 -8.56 21.22 12.34
C ASP A 203 -7.04 21.33 12.12
N ALA A 204 -6.35 20.18 12.04
CA ALA A 204 -4.90 20.12 11.82
C ALA A 204 -4.52 20.54 10.38
N TYR A 205 -5.40 20.31 9.40
CA TYR A 205 -5.25 20.77 8.04
C TYR A 205 -5.46 22.28 7.92
N GLU A 206 -6.52 22.83 8.51
CA GLU A 206 -6.75 24.29 8.56
C GLU A 206 -5.59 25.01 9.25
N ALA A 207 -5.11 24.50 10.39
CA ALA A 207 -3.95 25.06 11.07
C ALA A 207 -2.66 24.96 10.24
N ALA A 208 -2.46 23.91 9.44
CA ALA A 208 -1.34 23.83 8.51
C ALA A 208 -1.44 24.88 7.39
N MET A 209 -2.62 25.07 6.80
CA MET A 209 -2.85 26.09 5.77
C MET A 209 -2.63 27.50 6.31
N ASN A 210 -3.11 27.81 7.52
CA ASN A 210 -2.84 29.09 8.17
C ASN A 210 -1.33 29.36 8.35
N ILE A 211 -0.53 28.33 8.68
CA ILE A 211 0.94 28.47 8.78
C ILE A 211 1.57 28.75 7.40
N CYS A 212 1.05 28.13 6.33
CA CYS A 212 1.48 28.44 4.96
C CYS A 212 1.17 29.89 4.59
N ASP A 213 -0.05 30.37 4.87
CA ASP A 213 -0.49 31.72 4.56
C ASP A 213 0.27 32.80 5.36
N GLU A 214 0.57 32.54 6.64
CA GLU A 214 1.31 33.46 7.52
C GLU A 214 2.80 33.58 7.15
N LYS A 215 3.43 32.49 6.68
CA LYS A 215 4.89 32.40 6.48
C LYS A 215 5.33 32.32 5.03
N GLY A 216 4.39 32.13 4.10
CA GLY A 216 4.68 31.78 2.71
C GLY A 216 5.29 30.38 2.55
N SER A 217 5.14 29.50 3.55
CA SER A 217 5.66 28.13 3.54
C SER A 217 4.91 27.23 2.56
N THR A 218 5.59 26.25 1.97
CA THR A 218 4.95 25.35 0.98
C THR A 218 4.25 24.16 1.64
N PHE A 219 2.97 23.95 1.32
CA PHE A 219 2.21 22.78 1.78
C PHE A 219 2.54 21.52 0.96
N ILE A 220 2.93 20.44 1.64
CA ILE A 220 3.24 19.14 1.02
C ILE A 220 1.98 18.27 1.04
N HIS A 221 1.19 18.30 -0.03
CA HIS A 221 -0.05 17.52 -0.14
C HIS A 221 0.21 16.01 0.06
N PRO A 222 -0.70 15.22 0.64
CA PRO A 222 -0.53 13.77 0.73
C PRO A 222 -0.65 12.96 -0.59
N PHE A 223 -1.09 13.54 -1.72
CA PHE A 223 -1.38 12.79 -2.95
C PHE A 223 -1.67 13.64 -4.21
N ASP A 224 -2.27 14.84 -4.08
CA ASP A 224 -2.77 15.64 -5.20
C ASP A 224 -1.71 16.63 -5.72
N ASP A 225 -0.57 16.10 -6.15
CA ASP A 225 0.56 16.87 -6.68
C ASP A 225 1.30 16.05 -7.75
N PRO A 226 1.74 16.65 -8.88
CA PRO A 226 2.36 15.92 -9.98
C PRO A 226 3.70 15.28 -9.62
N TYR A 227 4.51 15.90 -8.76
CA TYR A 227 5.76 15.31 -8.30
C TYR A 227 5.51 14.17 -7.29
N ILE A 228 4.45 14.26 -6.50
CA ILE A 228 4.04 13.18 -5.59
C ILE A 228 3.53 11.97 -6.37
N VAL A 229 2.67 12.19 -7.36
CA VAL A 229 2.18 11.13 -8.27
C VAL A 229 3.36 10.53 -9.05
N ALA A 230 4.28 11.34 -9.59
CA ALA A 230 5.47 10.85 -10.29
C ALA A 230 6.40 10.03 -9.38
N GLY A 231 6.63 10.49 -8.14
CA GLY A 231 7.40 9.77 -7.13
C GLY A 231 6.77 8.43 -6.80
N ASN A 232 5.46 8.39 -6.54
CA ASN A 232 4.75 7.13 -6.27
C ASN A 232 4.77 6.18 -7.48
N GLY A 233 4.74 6.71 -8.70
CA GLY A 233 4.83 5.92 -9.94
C GLY A 233 6.11 5.12 -10.11
N THR A 234 7.17 5.46 -9.37
CA THR A 234 8.41 4.66 -9.33
C THR A 234 8.19 3.26 -8.74
N VAL A 235 7.11 3.02 -7.99
CA VAL A 235 6.66 1.67 -7.61
C VAL A 235 6.29 0.86 -8.86
N GLY A 236 5.56 1.45 -9.80
CA GLY A 236 5.20 0.83 -11.09
C GLY A 236 6.43 0.52 -11.94
N MET A 237 7.39 1.45 -11.98
CA MET A 237 8.69 1.24 -12.64
C MET A 237 9.43 0.03 -12.07
N GLU A 238 9.59 -0.04 -10.75
CA GLU A 238 10.27 -1.16 -10.11
C GLU A 238 9.52 -2.49 -10.23
N ILE A 239 8.19 -2.49 -10.39
CA ILE A 239 7.41 -3.70 -10.71
C ILE A 239 7.78 -4.20 -12.11
N MET A 240 7.66 -3.34 -13.13
CA MET A 240 7.86 -3.73 -14.54
C MET A 240 9.31 -4.14 -14.84
N GLU A 241 10.29 -3.57 -14.12
CA GLU A 241 11.69 -3.98 -14.24
C GLU A 241 12.05 -5.26 -13.46
N SER A 242 11.29 -5.64 -12.43
CA SER A 242 11.64 -6.76 -11.54
C SER A 242 10.80 -8.01 -11.78
N LEU A 243 9.72 -7.93 -12.57
CA LEU A 243 8.88 -9.07 -12.91
C LEU A 243 9.46 -9.84 -14.10
N GLU A 244 9.60 -11.15 -13.94
CA GLU A 244 9.93 -12.05 -15.05
C GLU A 244 8.68 -12.29 -15.91
N GLY A 245 8.59 -11.59 -17.03
CA GLY A 245 7.45 -11.63 -17.94
C GLY A 245 6.45 -10.48 -17.72
N ALA A 246 5.26 -10.59 -18.32
CA ALA A 246 4.22 -9.58 -18.19
C ALA A 246 3.34 -9.82 -16.95
N ALA A 247 2.86 -8.73 -16.34
CA ALA A 247 1.76 -8.77 -15.38
C ALA A 247 0.43 -8.78 -16.15
N ASP A 248 -0.46 -9.71 -15.84
CA ASP A 248 -1.84 -9.67 -16.32
C ASP A 248 -2.67 -8.67 -15.50
N TYR A 249 -2.42 -8.61 -14.19
CA TYR A 249 -3.11 -7.72 -13.26
C TYR A 249 -2.15 -7.04 -12.27
N VAL A 250 -2.44 -5.78 -11.95
CA VAL A 250 -1.82 -5.03 -10.83
C VAL A 250 -2.95 -4.49 -9.93
N PHE A 251 -3.00 -4.94 -8.69
CA PHE A 251 -3.92 -4.44 -7.65
C PHE A 251 -3.21 -3.39 -6.80
N VAL A 252 -3.82 -2.21 -6.67
CA VAL A 252 -3.21 -1.05 -6.01
C VAL A 252 -4.20 -0.32 -5.10
N THR A 253 -3.78 -0.05 -3.86
CA THR A 253 -4.61 0.65 -2.87
C THR A 253 -4.90 2.09 -3.29
N ILE A 254 -6.16 2.48 -3.15
CA ILE A 254 -6.65 3.83 -3.34
C ILE A 254 -7.11 4.40 -1.98
N GLY A 255 -6.53 5.55 -1.63
CA GLY A 255 -7.16 6.54 -0.75
C GLY A 255 -7.41 7.78 -1.60
N GLY A 256 -6.61 8.83 -1.45
CA GLY A 256 -6.63 10.00 -2.35
C GLY A 256 -6.11 9.74 -3.79
N GLY A 257 -6.02 8.49 -4.24
CA GLY A 257 -5.63 8.09 -5.60
C GLY A 257 -4.14 8.20 -5.98
N GLY A 258 -3.33 9.05 -5.33
CA GLY A 258 -1.98 9.40 -5.81
C GLY A 258 -0.95 8.26 -5.95
N LEU A 259 -1.17 7.09 -5.34
CA LEU A 259 -0.38 5.87 -5.61
C LEU A 259 -0.87 5.18 -6.89
N ALA A 260 -2.18 4.91 -6.98
CA ALA A 260 -2.80 4.26 -8.13
C ALA A 260 -2.58 5.06 -9.41
N ALA A 261 -2.71 6.39 -9.37
CA ALA A 261 -2.41 7.26 -10.51
C ALA A 261 -0.99 7.07 -11.02
N GLY A 262 0.02 7.19 -10.15
CA GLY A 262 1.43 7.08 -10.55
C GLY A 262 1.80 5.69 -11.07
N VAL A 263 1.34 4.64 -10.39
CA VAL A 263 1.55 3.25 -10.84
C VAL A 263 0.88 3.03 -12.20
N SER A 264 -0.35 3.53 -12.38
CA SER A 264 -1.09 3.37 -13.64
C SER A 264 -0.43 4.06 -14.81
N THR A 265 0.03 5.30 -14.63
CA THR A 265 0.77 6.05 -15.66
C THR A 265 1.98 5.26 -16.17
N TYR A 266 2.80 4.69 -15.29
CA TYR A 266 3.96 3.92 -15.73
C TYR A 266 3.54 2.58 -16.37
N VAL A 267 2.72 1.79 -15.68
CA VAL A 267 2.36 0.44 -16.10
C VAL A 267 1.58 0.45 -17.42
N LYS A 268 0.60 1.34 -17.62
CA LYS A 268 -0.13 1.46 -18.89
C LYS A 268 0.75 1.96 -20.05
N THR A 269 1.81 2.73 -19.77
CA THR A 269 2.76 3.15 -20.82
C THR A 269 3.64 1.98 -21.30
N VAL A 270 4.11 1.13 -20.37
CA VAL A 270 5.04 0.02 -20.69
C VAL A 270 4.31 -1.27 -21.10
N SER A 271 3.16 -1.55 -20.49
CA SER A 271 2.31 -2.69 -20.79
C SER A 271 0.83 -2.27 -20.81
N PRO A 272 0.33 -1.71 -21.93
CA PRO A 272 -1.06 -1.27 -22.05
C PRO A 272 -2.10 -2.38 -21.78
N THR A 273 -1.72 -3.64 -22.01
CA THR A 273 -2.54 -4.83 -21.79
C THR A 273 -2.65 -5.29 -20.34
N THR A 274 -1.74 -4.85 -19.45
CA THR A 274 -1.85 -5.14 -18.01
C THR A 274 -3.10 -4.45 -17.45
N ARG A 275 -3.96 -5.20 -16.77
CA ARG A 275 -5.15 -4.64 -16.11
C ARG A 275 -4.78 -4.07 -14.74
N ILE A 276 -5.22 -2.87 -14.43
CA ILE A 276 -4.90 -2.19 -13.17
C ILE A 276 -6.20 -1.99 -12.40
N ILE A 277 -6.25 -2.59 -11.22
CA ILE A 277 -7.43 -2.64 -10.37
C ILE A 277 -7.17 -1.75 -9.16
N GLY A 278 -7.94 -0.67 -9.06
CA GLY A 278 -7.98 0.17 -7.87
C GLY A 278 -8.71 -0.55 -6.73
N VAL A 279 -8.20 -0.45 -5.51
CA VAL A 279 -8.84 -1.07 -4.33
C VAL A 279 -9.03 -0.07 -3.21
N GLU A 280 -10.29 0.19 -2.86
CA GLU A 280 -10.71 1.06 -1.77
C GLU A 280 -11.26 0.26 -0.58
N PRO A 281 -11.20 0.80 0.65
CA PRO A 281 -12.04 0.31 1.74
C PRO A 281 -13.52 0.66 1.48
N GLU A 282 -14.43 -0.28 1.74
CA GLU A 282 -15.88 -0.08 1.55
C GLU A 282 -16.39 1.16 2.31
N GLY A 283 -15.93 1.38 3.54
CA GLY A 283 -16.29 2.52 4.36
C GLY A 283 -15.72 3.87 3.92
N ALA A 284 -14.88 3.95 2.87
CA ALA A 284 -14.33 5.22 2.37
C ALA A 284 -14.05 5.24 0.85
N ALA A 285 -14.97 4.70 0.05
CA ALA A 285 -14.84 4.53 -1.39
C ALA A 285 -15.02 5.82 -2.23
N SER A 286 -14.15 6.81 -1.98
CA SER A 286 -14.23 8.15 -2.58
C SER A 286 -13.91 8.21 -4.07
N MET A 287 -13.03 7.35 -4.59
CA MET A 287 -12.76 7.23 -6.02
C MET A 287 -13.93 6.58 -6.75
N THR A 288 -14.51 5.51 -6.17
CA THR A 288 -15.70 4.85 -6.75
C THR A 288 -16.82 5.87 -6.94
N ALA A 289 -17.15 6.63 -5.88
CA ALA A 289 -18.16 7.68 -5.94
C ALA A 289 -17.83 8.77 -6.97
N ALA A 290 -16.55 9.19 -7.07
CA ALA A 290 -16.11 10.18 -8.05
C ALA A 290 -16.24 9.68 -9.50
N LEU A 291 -15.91 8.40 -9.77
CA LEU A 291 -16.05 7.78 -11.09
C LEU A 291 -17.51 7.63 -11.51
N GLU A 292 -18.40 7.22 -10.59
CA GLU A 292 -19.84 7.12 -10.83
C GLU A 292 -20.48 8.46 -11.17
N ARG A 293 -20.07 9.53 -10.47
CA ARG A 293 -20.57 10.90 -10.70
C ARG A 293 -19.84 11.64 -11.81
N LYS A 294 -18.68 11.15 -12.23
CA LYS A 294 -17.75 11.77 -13.19
C LYS A 294 -17.18 13.12 -12.72
N GLU A 295 -17.12 13.34 -11.41
CA GLU A 295 -16.58 14.55 -10.78
C GLU A 295 -16.01 14.24 -9.39
N VAL A 296 -15.03 15.03 -8.94
CA VAL A 296 -14.48 14.88 -7.58
C VAL A 296 -15.42 15.47 -6.54
N LEU A 297 -15.97 14.59 -5.71
CA LEU A 297 -16.89 14.90 -4.62
C LEU A 297 -16.31 14.54 -3.25
N THR A 298 -16.90 15.12 -2.21
CA THR A 298 -16.58 14.82 -0.81
C THR A 298 -17.67 13.91 -0.23
N LEU A 299 -17.29 12.76 0.32
CA LEU A 299 -18.20 11.88 1.05
C LEU A 299 -18.63 12.52 2.38
N ASP A 300 -19.93 12.45 2.69
CA ASP A 300 -20.49 12.98 3.94
C ASP A 300 -19.87 12.31 5.18
N THR A 301 -19.75 10.98 5.14
CA THR A 301 -19.22 10.14 6.23
C THR A 301 -18.29 9.07 5.67
N ILE A 302 -17.35 8.61 6.50
CA ILE A 302 -16.42 7.51 6.21
C ILE A 302 -16.13 6.69 7.48
N ASP A 303 -15.83 5.40 7.35
CA ASP A 303 -15.09 4.66 8.39
C ASP A 303 -13.61 5.09 8.33
N LYS A 304 -13.04 5.38 9.51
CA LYS A 304 -11.64 5.83 9.66
C LYS A 304 -10.67 4.67 9.94
N PHE A 305 -11.17 3.44 10.06
CA PHE A 305 -10.37 2.27 10.43
C PHE A 305 -9.20 2.01 9.48
N VAL A 306 -9.40 2.12 8.17
CA VAL A 306 -8.32 1.95 7.18
C VAL A 306 -7.59 3.28 7.02
N ASP A 307 -6.91 3.74 8.07
CA ASP A 307 -6.36 5.10 8.19
C ASP A 307 -5.37 5.52 7.10
N GLY A 308 -4.74 4.57 6.40
CA GLY A 308 -3.92 4.83 5.20
C GLY A 308 -4.71 5.09 3.90
N ALA A 309 -5.99 4.77 3.85
CA ALA A 309 -6.88 4.86 2.69
C ALA A 309 -8.23 5.58 2.96
N ALA A 310 -8.57 5.84 4.22
CA ALA A 310 -9.81 6.49 4.65
C ALA A 310 -9.85 7.99 4.29
N VAL A 311 -10.13 8.28 3.02
CA VAL A 311 -10.11 9.63 2.45
C VAL A 311 -11.53 10.00 2.00
N LYS A 312 -12.02 11.19 2.39
CA LYS A 312 -13.37 11.66 2.01
C LYS A 312 -13.46 12.15 0.56
N ARG A 313 -12.37 12.68 0.00
CA ARG A 313 -12.31 13.33 -1.31
C ARG A 313 -10.99 12.96 -1.98
N VAL A 314 -11.06 12.34 -3.15
CA VAL A 314 -9.86 12.05 -3.96
C VAL A 314 -9.20 13.34 -4.46
N GLY A 315 -7.92 13.27 -4.83
CA GLY A 315 -7.26 14.39 -5.50
C GLY A 315 -7.80 14.58 -6.91
N GLN A 316 -7.80 15.82 -7.40
CA GLN A 316 -8.24 16.17 -8.75
C GLN A 316 -7.34 15.51 -9.81
N LEU A 317 -6.01 15.64 -9.67
CA LEU A 317 -5.05 15.04 -10.59
C LEU A 317 -5.08 13.50 -10.54
N PRO A 318 -5.08 12.84 -9.36
CA PRO A 318 -5.29 11.41 -9.28
C PRO A 318 -6.60 10.92 -9.89
N TYR A 319 -7.72 11.65 -9.73
CA TYR A 319 -9.00 11.31 -10.36
C TYR A 319 -8.92 11.36 -11.89
N GLU A 320 -8.35 12.43 -12.46
CA GLU A 320 -8.16 12.58 -13.91
C GLU A 320 -7.30 11.45 -14.50
N ILE A 321 -6.24 11.04 -13.80
CA ILE A 321 -5.39 9.92 -14.25
C ILE A 321 -6.13 8.57 -14.06
N CYS A 322 -6.74 8.32 -12.91
CA CYS A 322 -7.35 7.03 -12.58
C CYS A 322 -8.59 6.75 -13.45
N SER A 323 -9.41 7.76 -13.73
CA SER A 323 -10.60 7.65 -14.59
C SER A 323 -10.28 7.28 -16.05
N ASN A 324 -9.05 7.52 -16.50
CA ASN A 324 -8.59 7.17 -17.84
C ASN A 324 -7.74 5.88 -17.89
N LEU A 325 -7.08 5.49 -16.79
CA LEU A 325 -6.06 4.43 -16.80
C LEU A 325 -6.39 3.18 -15.96
N LEU A 326 -7.34 3.22 -15.03
CA LEU A 326 -7.76 2.03 -14.28
C LEU A 326 -8.77 1.21 -15.10
N ASP A 327 -8.66 -0.11 -15.03
CA ASP A 327 -9.57 -1.04 -15.70
C ASP A 327 -10.78 -1.42 -14.83
N ASP A 328 -10.68 -1.20 -13.52
CA ASP A 328 -11.75 -1.37 -12.52
C ASP A 328 -11.37 -0.69 -11.20
N VAL A 329 -12.37 -0.39 -10.36
CA VAL A 329 -12.19 0.02 -8.95
C VAL A 329 -13.16 -0.78 -8.09
N ILE A 330 -12.62 -1.49 -7.10
CA ILE A 330 -13.39 -2.36 -6.21
C ILE A 330 -13.25 -1.97 -4.74
N GLN A 331 -14.30 -2.28 -3.99
CA GLN A 331 -14.41 -2.01 -2.56
C GLN A 331 -14.15 -3.30 -1.77
N VAL A 332 -13.40 -3.19 -0.68
CA VAL A 332 -13.09 -4.29 0.24
C VAL A 332 -13.64 -3.94 1.64
N PRO A 333 -14.49 -4.80 2.23
CA PRO A 333 -14.97 -4.61 3.60
C PRO A 333 -13.82 -4.57 4.62
N GLU A 334 -13.90 -3.71 5.63
CA GLU A 334 -12.82 -3.55 6.63
C GLU A 334 -12.53 -4.86 7.38
N GLY A 335 -13.56 -5.65 7.67
CA GLY A 335 -13.39 -6.97 8.28
C GLY A 335 -12.67 -7.98 7.36
N LYS A 336 -12.84 -7.87 6.02
CA LYS A 336 -12.10 -8.68 5.06
C LYS A 336 -10.63 -8.29 4.99
N ALA A 337 -10.35 -6.99 5.05
CA ALA A 337 -9.00 -6.47 5.23
C ALA A 337 -8.37 -7.04 6.51
N CYS A 338 -9.11 -7.03 7.63
CA CYS A 338 -8.67 -7.62 8.90
C CYS A 338 -8.33 -9.12 8.80
N THR A 339 -9.20 -9.95 8.20
CA THR A 339 -8.90 -11.37 7.95
C THR A 339 -7.60 -11.52 7.16
N THR A 340 -7.40 -10.66 6.16
CA THR A 340 -6.21 -10.69 5.30
C THR A 340 -4.93 -10.31 6.06
N ILE A 341 -4.97 -9.30 6.95
CA ILE A 341 -3.85 -8.97 7.86
C ILE A 341 -3.46 -10.19 8.70
N LEU A 342 -4.44 -10.88 9.29
CA LEU A 342 -4.22 -12.03 10.16
C LEU A 342 -3.66 -13.24 9.38
N GLN A 343 -4.15 -13.49 8.17
CA GLN A 343 -3.61 -14.53 7.29
C GLN A 343 -2.14 -14.26 6.96
N LEU A 344 -1.82 -13.05 6.49
CA LEU A 344 -0.44 -12.66 6.14
C LEU A 344 0.53 -12.71 7.33
N TYR A 345 0.05 -12.37 8.53
CA TYR A 345 0.84 -12.50 9.75
C TYR A 345 1.11 -13.96 10.11
N ASN A 346 0.08 -14.80 10.12
CA ASN A 346 0.18 -16.20 10.57
C ASN A 346 0.85 -17.13 9.55
N GLU A 347 0.62 -16.93 8.25
CA GLU A 347 1.04 -17.82 7.17
C GLU A 347 2.36 -17.36 6.53
N ASN A 348 2.57 -16.04 6.39
CA ASN A 348 3.72 -15.47 5.66
C ASN A 348 4.71 -14.72 6.57
N ALA A 349 4.38 -14.53 7.86
CA ALA A 349 5.09 -13.63 8.78
C ALA A 349 5.24 -12.18 8.26
N ILE A 350 4.26 -11.72 7.46
CA ILE A 350 4.22 -10.36 6.91
C ILE A 350 3.34 -9.48 7.79
N VAL A 351 3.90 -8.37 8.28
CA VAL A 351 3.14 -7.34 9.01
C VAL A 351 2.74 -6.24 8.03
N VAL A 352 1.44 -6.17 7.72
CA VAL A 352 0.85 -5.09 6.91
C VAL A 352 -0.06 -4.21 7.77
N GLU A 353 -0.20 -2.94 7.40
CA GLU A 353 -1.29 -2.09 7.88
C GLU A 353 -2.58 -2.39 7.11
N PRO A 354 -3.78 -1.97 7.59
CA PRO A 354 -5.03 -2.24 6.89
C PRO A 354 -5.03 -1.83 5.41
N ALA A 355 -4.51 -0.64 5.08
CA ALA A 355 -4.40 -0.15 3.70
C ALA A 355 -3.48 -1.01 2.81
N GLY A 356 -2.41 -1.58 3.39
CA GLY A 356 -1.48 -2.48 2.70
C GLY A 356 -2.05 -3.88 2.44
N SER A 357 -3.11 -4.27 3.15
CA SER A 357 -3.79 -5.56 2.97
C SER A 357 -4.82 -5.57 1.85
N LEU A 358 -5.40 -4.40 1.50
CA LEU A 358 -6.52 -4.29 0.56
C LEU A 358 -6.26 -4.98 -0.80
N PRO A 359 -5.08 -4.83 -1.45
CA PRO A 359 -4.83 -5.46 -2.76
C PRO A 359 -4.75 -6.99 -2.74
N ILE A 360 -4.50 -7.61 -1.58
CA ILE A 360 -4.55 -9.07 -1.42
C ILE A 360 -5.98 -9.50 -1.06
N ALA A 361 -6.67 -8.73 -0.23
CA ALA A 361 -8.06 -8.97 0.17
C ALA A 361 -9.00 -8.97 -1.04
N ALA A 362 -8.74 -8.07 -2.00
CA ALA A 362 -9.40 -7.97 -3.30
C ALA A 362 -9.34 -9.24 -4.17
N LEU A 363 -8.32 -10.08 -4.01
CA LEU A 363 -8.12 -11.25 -4.89
C LEU A 363 -9.26 -12.28 -4.79
N ASP A 364 -9.94 -12.37 -3.64
CA ASP A 364 -11.11 -13.26 -3.47
C ASP A 364 -12.29 -12.83 -4.37
N LEU A 365 -12.44 -11.54 -4.70
CA LEU A 365 -13.46 -11.03 -5.65
C LEU A 365 -13.10 -11.31 -7.11
N TYR A 366 -11.82 -11.59 -7.38
CA TYR A 366 -11.23 -11.73 -8.71
C TYR A 366 -10.80 -13.18 -9.03
N ARG A 367 -11.18 -14.13 -8.17
CA ARG A 367 -10.66 -15.51 -8.10
C ARG A 367 -10.64 -16.27 -9.43
N GLU A 368 -11.71 -16.19 -10.23
CA GLU A 368 -11.77 -16.90 -11.51
C GLU A 368 -11.12 -16.11 -12.66
N GLN A 369 -11.08 -14.78 -12.56
CA GLN A 369 -10.47 -13.90 -13.55
C GLN A 369 -8.93 -13.93 -13.52
N ILE A 370 -8.35 -14.29 -12.37
CA ILE A 370 -6.89 -14.33 -12.11
C ILE A 370 -6.26 -15.72 -12.23
N ARG A 371 -7.05 -16.79 -12.38
CA ARG A 371 -6.54 -18.16 -12.51
C ARG A 371 -5.55 -18.29 -13.67
N GLY A 372 -4.41 -18.93 -13.41
CA GLY A 372 -3.33 -19.16 -14.37
C GLY A 372 -2.50 -17.95 -14.79
N LYS A 373 -2.68 -16.79 -14.14
CA LYS A 373 -2.09 -15.49 -14.55
C LYS A 373 -1.03 -14.96 -13.59
N ASN A 374 -0.30 -13.94 -14.04
CA ASN A 374 0.66 -13.18 -13.24
C ASN A 374 -0.01 -11.96 -12.61
N ILE A 375 -0.11 -11.96 -11.28
CA ILE A 375 -0.83 -10.96 -10.48
C ILE A 375 0.14 -10.23 -9.57
N VAL A 376 0.14 -8.91 -9.58
CA VAL A 376 0.94 -8.09 -8.66
C VAL A 376 0.03 -7.38 -7.66
N CYS A 377 0.30 -7.52 -6.36
CA CYS A 377 -0.34 -6.78 -5.28
C CYS A 377 0.65 -5.77 -4.69
N VAL A 378 0.29 -4.49 -4.63
CA VAL A 378 1.13 -3.44 -4.03
C VAL A 378 0.86 -3.33 -2.53
N ILE A 379 1.80 -3.80 -1.70
CA ILE A 379 1.69 -3.72 -0.24
C ILE A 379 2.11 -2.33 0.21
N SER A 380 1.16 -1.39 0.24
CA SER A 380 1.42 0.04 0.38
C SER A 380 2.15 0.45 1.65
N GLY A 381 1.98 -0.30 2.74
CA GLY A 381 2.62 0.00 4.02
C GLY A 381 2.43 -1.06 5.10
N GLY A 382 3.27 -0.95 6.13
CA GLY A 382 3.36 -1.86 7.27
C GLY A 382 3.43 -1.13 8.62
N ASN A 383 2.97 0.12 8.71
CA ASN A 383 2.91 0.87 9.97
C ASN A 383 1.67 0.49 10.80
N ASN A 384 1.47 -0.82 11.00
CA ASN A 384 0.44 -1.32 11.89
C ASN A 384 0.82 -1.12 13.36
N ASP A 385 -0.19 -0.84 14.19
CA ASP A 385 -0.03 -0.71 15.63
C ASP A 385 -0.38 -2.03 16.31
N ILE A 386 0.41 -2.46 17.31
CA ILE A 386 0.20 -3.74 17.98
C ILE A 386 -1.08 -3.72 18.82
N ASP A 387 -1.42 -2.57 19.41
CA ASP A 387 -2.62 -2.40 20.23
C ASP A 387 -3.91 -2.51 19.40
N ARG A 388 -3.83 -2.23 18.09
CA ARG A 388 -4.96 -2.41 17.14
C ARG A 388 -5.22 -3.88 16.78
N MET A 389 -4.34 -4.82 17.13
CA MET A 389 -4.53 -6.24 16.78
C MET A 389 -5.77 -6.86 17.43
N GLN A 390 -6.24 -6.34 18.57
CA GLN A 390 -7.49 -6.78 19.19
C GLN A 390 -8.71 -6.38 18.34
N GLU A 391 -8.77 -5.11 17.91
CA GLU A 391 -9.82 -4.60 17.00
C GLU A 391 -9.79 -5.33 15.64
N ILE A 392 -8.58 -5.59 15.09
CA ILE A 392 -8.39 -6.37 13.87
C ILE A 392 -8.94 -7.80 14.04
N LYS A 393 -8.61 -8.50 15.15
CA LYS A 393 -9.16 -9.85 15.41
C LYS A 393 -10.69 -9.80 15.49
N GLU A 394 -11.24 -8.81 16.19
CA GLU A 394 -12.69 -8.66 16.36
C GLU A 394 -13.42 -8.40 15.04
N ARG A 395 -13.00 -7.39 14.26
CA ARG A 395 -13.59 -7.08 12.95
C ARG A 395 -13.49 -8.26 11.98
N SER A 396 -12.39 -9.01 12.01
CA SER A 396 -12.24 -10.25 11.23
C SER A 396 -13.25 -11.32 11.65
N LEU A 397 -13.34 -11.66 12.95
CA LEU A 397 -14.28 -12.69 13.43
C LEU A 397 -15.74 -12.32 13.16
N ILE A 398 -16.11 -11.04 13.29
CA ILE A 398 -17.47 -10.58 12.95
C ILE A 398 -17.74 -10.77 11.45
N TYR A 399 -16.79 -10.40 10.59
CA TYR A 399 -16.93 -10.51 9.13
C TYR A 399 -17.00 -11.97 8.63
N GLU A 400 -16.18 -12.86 9.20
CA GLU A 400 -16.23 -14.29 8.86
C GLU A 400 -17.55 -14.95 9.32
N GLY A 401 -18.30 -14.32 10.22
CA GLY A 401 -19.51 -14.89 10.84
C GLY A 401 -19.18 -15.85 11.99
N LEU A 402 -18.13 -15.53 12.75
CA LEU A 402 -17.63 -16.30 13.88
C LEU A 402 -17.78 -15.57 15.22
N LYS A 403 -18.14 -14.28 15.25
CA LYS A 403 -18.36 -13.55 16.52
C LYS A 403 -19.60 -12.68 16.48
N TYR A 404 -20.46 -12.90 17.46
CA TYR A 404 -21.76 -12.26 17.59
C TYR A 404 -21.96 -11.65 18.97
N TYR A 405 -22.59 -10.50 19.02
CA TYR A 405 -22.97 -9.78 20.21
C TYR A 405 -24.49 -9.72 20.29
N PHE A 406 -25.02 -10.04 21.47
CA PHE A 406 -26.46 -10.07 21.74
C PHE A 406 -26.77 -9.29 23.00
N THR A 407 -27.80 -8.45 22.98
CA THR A 407 -28.47 -8.04 24.23
C THR A 407 -29.51 -9.11 24.56
N VAL A 408 -29.25 -9.89 25.60
CA VAL A 408 -30.09 -11.02 26.03
C VAL A 408 -30.86 -10.62 27.28
N ASN A 409 -32.19 -10.76 27.25
CA ASN A 409 -33.04 -10.50 28.41
C ASN A 409 -33.21 -11.77 29.23
N PHE A 410 -32.49 -11.84 30.36
CA PHE A 410 -32.62 -12.93 31.32
C PHE A 410 -33.81 -12.69 32.26
N PRO A 411 -34.70 -13.67 32.44
CA PRO A 411 -35.75 -13.59 33.45
C PRO A 411 -35.12 -13.59 34.85
N GLN A 412 -35.63 -12.77 35.77
CA GLN A 412 -35.08 -12.68 37.15
C GLN A 412 -35.47 -13.87 38.05
N ARG A 413 -35.16 -15.10 37.58
CA ARG A 413 -35.25 -16.35 38.36
C ARG A 413 -33.87 -16.97 38.55
N ALA A 414 -33.68 -17.65 39.68
CA ALA A 414 -32.46 -18.41 39.94
C ALA A 414 -32.22 -19.43 38.82
N GLY A 415 -30.97 -19.55 38.37
CA GLY A 415 -30.55 -20.51 37.35
C GLY A 415 -30.74 -20.08 35.88
N ALA A 416 -31.33 -18.92 35.58
CA ALA A 416 -31.55 -18.49 34.19
C ALA A 416 -30.27 -18.42 33.33
N LEU A 417 -29.17 -17.90 33.88
CA LEU A 417 -27.86 -17.91 33.20
C LEU A 417 -27.32 -19.33 33.02
N ARG A 418 -27.50 -20.21 34.02
CA ARG A 418 -27.08 -21.61 33.93
C ARG A 418 -27.85 -22.34 32.84
N GLU A 419 -29.15 -22.09 32.70
CA GLU A 419 -29.95 -22.66 31.62
C GLU A 419 -29.42 -22.23 30.24
N PHE A 420 -29.08 -20.96 30.06
CA PHE A 420 -28.44 -20.48 28.82
C PHE A 420 -27.10 -21.18 28.53
N LEU A 421 -26.22 -21.28 29.53
CA LEU A 421 -24.92 -21.96 29.38
C LEU A 421 -25.03 -23.46 29.08
N GLN A 422 -26.11 -24.13 29.52
CA GLN A 422 -26.27 -25.58 29.37
C GLN A 422 -27.16 -26.00 28.19
N ASP A 423 -28.17 -25.20 27.86
CA ASP A 423 -29.23 -25.54 26.92
C ASP A 423 -29.24 -24.67 25.64
N VAL A 424 -28.45 -23.59 25.59
CA VAL A 424 -28.44 -22.62 24.47
C VAL A 424 -27.07 -22.52 23.81
N LEU A 425 -25.98 -22.48 24.57
CA LEU A 425 -24.64 -22.59 23.96
C LEU A 425 -24.43 -23.98 23.37
N GLY A 426 -23.82 -24.02 22.20
CA GLY A 426 -23.28 -25.23 21.58
C GLY A 426 -22.03 -25.72 22.32
N PRO A 427 -21.63 -26.98 22.09
CA PRO A 427 -20.48 -27.58 22.79
C PRO A 427 -19.12 -26.98 22.40
N ASN A 428 -19.07 -26.11 21.39
CA ASN A 428 -17.88 -25.40 20.93
C ASN A 428 -18.02 -23.87 20.98
N ASP A 429 -19.14 -23.34 21.48
CA ASP A 429 -19.41 -21.89 21.53
C ASP A 429 -18.73 -21.31 22.77
N ASP A 430 -17.95 -20.24 22.63
CA ASP A 430 -17.28 -19.57 23.75
C ASP A 430 -17.92 -18.21 24.08
N ILE A 431 -17.95 -17.81 25.35
CA ILE A 431 -18.39 -16.47 25.76
C ILE A 431 -17.17 -15.56 25.86
N THR A 432 -17.00 -14.68 24.88
CA THR A 432 -15.92 -13.68 24.88
C THR A 432 -16.25 -12.43 25.70
N ARG A 433 -17.54 -12.16 25.97
CA ARG A 433 -17.97 -10.99 26.76
C ARG A 433 -19.28 -11.30 27.48
N PHE A 434 -19.39 -10.91 28.75
CA PHE A 434 -20.63 -11.00 29.51
C PHE A 434 -20.76 -9.84 30.49
N GLU A 435 -21.68 -8.92 30.22
CA GLU A 435 -21.96 -7.76 31.07
C GLU A 435 -23.43 -7.74 31.48
N TYR A 436 -23.71 -7.94 32.76
CA TYR A 436 -25.08 -7.99 33.28
C TYR A 436 -25.46 -6.71 34.03
N ASN A 437 -26.38 -5.93 33.46
CA ASN A 437 -26.87 -4.69 34.06
C ASN A 437 -28.14 -4.92 34.89
N LYS A 438 -27.95 -5.16 36.20
CA LYS A 438 -29.04 -5.39 37.16
C LYS A 438 -29.88 -4.12 37.39
N LYS A 439 -30.98 -3.97 36.66
CA LYS A 439 -31.95 -2.88 36.88
C LYS A 439 -32.85 -3.21 38.07
N HIS A 440 -32.85 -2.33 39.08
CA HIS A 440 -33.53 -2.52 40.36
C HIS A 440 -35.09 -2.51 40.33
N ASN A 441 -35.73 -2.32 39.16
CA ASN A 441 -37.17 -2.01 39.10
C ASN A 441 -37.88 -2.47 37.80
N LYS A 442 -37.42 -3.57 37.18
CA LYS A 442 -38.10 -4.26 36.05
C LYS A 442 -37.89 -5.77 36.16
N ASP A 443 -38.86 -6.57 35.71
CA ASP A 443 -38.85 -8.05 35.85
C ASP A 443 -37.76 -8.77 35.03
N ASN A 444 -37.15 -8.07 34.06
CA ASN A 444 -36.09 -8.59 33.19
C ASN A 444 -34.78 -7.82 33.42
N GLY A 445 -33.67 -8.56 33.52
CA GLY A 445 -32.31 -8.00 33.45
C GLY A 445 -31.72 -8.24 32.07
N SER A 446 -31.21 -7.19 31.43
CA SER A 446 -30.53 -7.31 30.13
C SER A 446 -29.03 -7.50 30.35
N ALA A 447 -28.44 -8.47 29.64
CA ALA A 447 -27.00 -8.67 29.57
C ALA A 447 -26.51 -8.45 28.13
N LEU A 448 -25.34 -7.83 27.96
CA LEU A 448 -24.58 -7.94 26.72
C LEU A 448 -23.79 -9.26 26.76
N VAL A 449 -23.97 -10.09 25.75
CA VAL A 449 -23.30 -11.39 25.61
C VAL A 449 -22.59 -11.43 24.27
N GLY A 450 -21.27 -11.50 24.29
CA GLY A 450 -20.43 -11.79 23.12
C GLY A 450 -20.13 -13.28 23.04
N ILE A 451 -20.43 -13.89 21.91
CA ILE A 451 -20.26 -15.32 21.63
C ILE A 451 -19.33 -15.49 20.43
N GLU A 452 -18.25 -16.24 20.59
CA GLU A 452 -17.35 -16.69 19.50
C GLU A 452 -17.74 -18.14 19.14
N LEU A 453 -18.10 -18.36 17.88
CA LEU A 453 -18.44 -19.65 17.32
C LEU A 453 -17.21 -20.31 16.71
N LYS A 454 -17.17 -21.64 16.74
CA LYS A 454 -16.09 -22.40 16.10
C LYS A 454 -16.30 -22.56 14.60
N TYR A 455 -17.55 -22.71 14.17
CA TYR A 455 -17.95 -22.79 12.77
C TYR A 455 -19.06 -21.79 12.49
N LYS A 456 -19.09 -21.23 11.27
CA LYS A 456 -20.11 -20.26 10.85
C LYS A 456 -21.52 -20.88 10.88
N GLU A 457 -21.57 -22.18 10.60
CA GLU A 457 -22.77 -23.01 10.57
C GLU A 457 -23.40 -23.20 11.96
N ASP A 458 -22.67 -22.91 13.06
CA ASP A 458 -23.20 -23.02 14.43
C ASP A 458 -24.19 -21.88 14.79
N TYR A 459 -24.25 -20.80 13.99
CA TYR A 459 -25.11 -19.63 14.24
C TYR A 459 -26.61 -19.97 14.21
N GLU A 460 -27.12 -20.59 13.13
CA GLU A 460 -28.54 -20.93 13.03
C GLU A 460 -28.98 -21.90 14.16
N PRO A 461 -28.23 -22.99 14.47
CA PRO A 461 -28.49 -23.81 15.66
C PRO A 461 -28.50 -23.04 16.99
N LEU A 462 -27.63 -22.05 17.18
CA LEU A 462 -27.64 -21.19 18.38
C LEU A 462 -28.93 -20.37 18.47
N ILE A 463 -29.33 -19.74 17.37
CA ILE A 463 -30.57 -18.96 17.25
C ILE A 463 -31.81 -19.83 17.46
N GLU A 464 -31.86 -21.04 16.88
CA GLU A 464 -32.94 -22.01 17.12
C GLU A 464 -33.07 -22.37 18.59
N ARG A 465 -31.95 -22.59 19.31
CA ARG A 465 -31.96 -22.90 20.74
C ARG A 465 -32.43 -21.72 21.59
N MET A 466 -32.02 -20.48 21.27
CA MET A 466 -32.55 -19.27 21.92
C MET A 466 -34.07 -19.17 21.76
N ASN A 467 -34.57 -19.30 20.52
CA ASN A 467 -35.99 -19.20 20.20
C ASN A 467 -36.82 -20.32 20.84
N LYS A 468 -36.34 -21.57 20.81
CA LYS A 468 -36.99 -22.72 21.45
C LYS A 468 -37.12 -22.59 22.97
N ARG A 469 -36.19 -21.85 23.61
CA ARG A 469 -36.24 -21.52 25.05
C ARG A 469 -36.99 -20.23 25.36
N GLY A 470 -37.58 -19.58 24.35
CA GLY A 470 -38.32 -18.32 24.50
C GLY A 470 -37.46 -17.13 24.90
N ILE A 471 -36.13 -17.22 24.74
CA ILE A 471 -35.19 -16.19 25.16
C ILE A 471 -35.32 -14.98 24.23
N GLN A 472 -35.61 -13.83 24.81
CA GLN A 472 -35.71 -12.57 24.08
C GLN A 472 -34.32 -11.96 23.93
N TYR A 473 -33.85 -11.82 22.70
CA TYR A 473 -32.55 -11.24 22.37
C TYR A 473 -32.67 -10.20 21.25
N ILE A 474 -31.69 -9.30 21.17
CA ILE A 474 -31.43 -8.45 19.98
C ILE A 474 -29.97 -8.67 19.60
N GLU A 475 -29.73 -9.02 18.33
CA GLU A 475 -28.38 -9.14 17.77
C GLU A 475 -27.82 -7.75 17.45
N VAL A 476 -26.70 -7.42 18.07
CA VAL A 476 -26.09 -6.09 18.06
C VAL A 476 -25.30 -5.85 16.76
N ASN A 477 -24.67 -6.88 16.19
CA ASN A 477 -23.87 -6.76 14.95
C ASN A 477 -24.64 -6.19 13.75
N LYS A 478 -25.97 -6.35 13.73
CA LYS A 478 -26.84 -5.91 12.63
C LYS A 478 -27.26 -4.44 12.72
N ASP A 479 -26.99 -3.78 13.85
CA ASP A 479 -27.29 -2.37 14.08
C ASP A 479 -26.02 -1.64 14.48
N LYS A 480 -25.45 -0.87 13.55
CA LYS A 480 -24.20 -0.12 13.77
C LYS A 480 -24.30 0.84 14.96
N THR A 481 -25.45 1.47 15.19
CA THR A 481 -25.63 2.40 16.31
C THR A 481 -25.69 1.68 17.65
N LEU A 482 -26.29 0.49 17.71
CA LEU A 482 -26.21 -0.36 18.91
C LEU A 482 -24.82 -0.94 19.12
N PHE A 483 -24.11 -1.30 18.05
CA PHE A 483 -22.74 -1.79 18.10
C PHE A 483 -21.79 -0.73 18.66
N ASP A 484 -21.73 0.45 18.04
CA ASP A 484 -20.87 1.58 18.45
C ASP A 484 -21.16 2.09 19.88
N LEU A 485 -22.33 1.76 20.45
CA LEU A 485 -22.74 2.14 21.82
C LEU A 485 -22.44 1.08 22.89
N LEU A 486 -22.40 -0.20 22.51
CA LEU A 486 -22.38 -1.32 23.45
C LEU A 486 -21.10 -2.16 23.37
N VAL A 487 -20.45 -2.22 22.21
CA VAL A 487 -19.25 -3.03 21.96
C VAL A 487 -18.01 -2.16 22.07
#